data_AF-A0A7S0ZIM2-F1
#
_entry.id   AF-A0A7S0ZIM2-F1
#
_cell.length_a   1.000
_cell.length_b   1.000
_cell.length_c   1.000
_cell.angle_alpha   90.00
_cell.angle_beta   90.00
_cell.angle_gamma   90.00
#
_symmetry.space_group_name_H-M   'P 1'
#
loop_
_entity.id
_entity.type
_entity.pdbx_description
1 polymer ?
#
loop_
_entity_poly.entity_id
_entity_poly.type
_entity_poly.pdbx_seq_one_letter_code
_entity_poly.pdbx_strand_id
1 'polypeptide(L)'
;MIAKPTLLSNQISSRPIMVLDSGSKSSLIDSQESSTTARDLISCFMSFSLAMSDVLVYNLWATDVGRYEAAGYDILRSIFTEYCRLFPRELNENQLEVSDLKKTALLLVLHDHDDGSSLNLMRETLVSDLEKLWNDVPKSVGSGYATNPVKLIEVFEISVTSLPHPKHRKAEFDLKIDALRDRFVESDLLKSDYSKAVPLEAFPTYVDLVWQDVCGARGSVGQNGTTSAGVFGVSRKDLVASYVCDNAYNSQYKSVMRTFNSWNSGVDRGRVIGRFGHSAER
;
A
#
# COMPACT_ATOMS: atom_id res chain seq x y z
N MET A 1 -1.54 -16.31 41.19
CA MET A 1 -2.67 -15.46 40.79
C MET A 1 -2.36 -14.89 39.42
N ILE A 2 -2.87 -15.52 38.37
CA ILE A 2 -2.70 -15.07 36.98
C ILE A 2 -3.98 -14.30 36.65
N ALA A 3 -3.88 -12.97 36.56
CA ALA A 3 -5.00 -12.13 36.18
C ALA A 3 -5.25 -12.30 34.67
N LYS A 4 -6.45 -12.77 34.31
CA LYS A 4 -6.96 -12.76 32.93
C LYS A 4 -7.09 -11.30 32.45
N PRO A 5 -6.85 -11.01 31.16
CA PRO A 5 -7.18 -9.72 30.62
C PRO A 5 -8.70 -9.60 30.50
N THR A 6 -9.24 -8.58 31.16
CA THR A 6 -10.62 -8.14 31.10
C THR A 6 -10.92 -7.65 29.69
N LEU A 7 -11.77 -8.37 28.95
CA LEU A 7 -12.32 -7.92 27.67
C LEU A 7 -13.25 -6.74 27.95
N LEU A 8 -12.73 -5.52 27.80
CA LEU A 8 -13.56 -4.33 27.68
C LEU A 8 -14.16 -4.34 26.26
N SER A 9 -15.45 -4.65 26.22
CA SER A 9 -16.31 -4.50 25.06
C SER A 9 -16.43 -3.02 24.70
N ASN A 10 -15.54 -2.52 23.84
CA ASN A 10 -15.81 -1.39 22.98
C ASN A 10 -15.31 -1.80 21.59
N GLN A 11 -16.11 -1.51 20.57
CA GLN A 11 -15.94 -1.92 19.19
C GLN A 11 -14.57 -1.51 18.62
N ILE A 12 -13.55 -2.34 18.85
CA ILE A 12 -12.28 -2.26 18.14
C ILE A 12 -12.60 -2.60 16.70
N SER A 13 -12.33 -1.66 15.78
CA SER A 13 -12.40 -1.88 14.32
C SER A 13 -11.83 -3.27 14.01
N SER A 14 -12.67 -4.17 13.51
CA SER A 14 -12.39 -5.60 13.37
C SER A 14 -11.38 -5.93 12.25
N ARG A 15 -10.53 -4.97 11.87
CA ARG A 15 -9.59 -5.04 10.77
C ARG A 15 -8.17 -5.13 11.32
N PRO A 16 -7.38 -6.16 10.95
CA PRO A 16 -5.99 -6.22 11.36
C PRO A 16 -5.21 -5.03 10.79
N ILE A 17 -4.38 -4.39 11.62
CA ILE A 17 -3.48 -3.31 11.20
C ILE A 17 -2.11 -3.94 10.91
N MET A 18 -1.61 -3.73 9.71
CA MET A 18 -0.25 -4.12 9.33
C MET A 18 0.62 -2.87 9.22
N VAL A 19 1.80 -2.92 9.83
CA VAL A 19 2.78 -1.83 9.81
C VAL A 19 3.95 -2.27 8.95
N LEU A 20 4.25 -1.48 7.91
CA LEU A 20 5.45 -1.60 7.10
C LEU A 20 6.44 -0.54 7.56
N ASP A 21 7.56 -0.98 8.13
CA ASP A 21 8.64 -0.08 8.51
C ASP A 21 9.59 0.12 7.31
N SER A 22 9.68 1.36 6.85
CA SER A 22 10.61 1.77 5.81
C SER A 22 11.91 2.24 6.48
N GLY A 23 13.03 1.57 6.20
CA GLY A 23 14.34 1.99 6.69
C GLY A 23 14.68 3.46 6.37
N SER A 24 15.62 4.03 7.11
CA SER A 24 16.01 5.45 6.97
C SER A 24 16.61 5.77 5.60
N LYS A 25 16.46 7.03 5.16
CA LYS A 25 17.09 7.62 3.96
C LYS A 25 18.58 7.29 3.82
N SER A 26 19.34 7.19 4.92
CA SER A 26 20.77 6.80 4.88
C SER A 26 20.95 5.36 4.38
N SER A 27 20.10 4.44 4.82
CA SER A 27 20.19 3.02 4.42
C SER A 27 19.87 2.79 2.94
N LEU A 28 19.09 3.69 2.32
CA LEU A 28 18.76 3.65 0.90
C LEU A 28 19.85 4.25 0.00
N ILE A 29 20.76 5.06 0.57
CA ILE A 29 21.79 5.81 -0.15
C ILE A 29 23.21 5.25 0.13
N ASP A 30 23.41 4.48 1.21
CA ASP A 30 24.71 3.94 1.64
C ASP A 30 25.22 2.72 0.85
N SER A 31 24.49 2.23 -0.16
CA SER A 31 25.06 1.28 -1.10
C SER A 31 25.94 2.03 -2.11
N GLN A 32 27.25 1.81 -2.02
CA GLN A 32 28.28 2.04 -3.07
C GLN A 32 28.00 1.23 -4.36
N GLU A 33 26.75 1.20 -4.79
CA GLU A 33 26.31 0.65 -6.06
C GLU A 33 26.15 1.78 -7.07
N SER A 34 26.28 1.45 -8.36
CA SER A 34 26.03 2.37 -9.47
C SER A 34 24.80 3.24 -9.19
N SER A 35 24.93 4.56 -9.40
CA SER A 35 23.86 5.53 -9.12
C SER A 35 22.51 5.19 -9.77
N THR A 36 22.49 4.32 -10.77
CA THR A 36 21.28 3.82 -11.42
C THR A 36 20.59 2.74 -10.59
N THR A 37 21.32 1.72 -10.10
CA THR A 37 20.77 0.62 -9.30
C THR A 37 20.14 1.11 -8.00
N ALA A 38 20.80 2.04 -7.31
CA ALA A 38 20.26 2.64 -6.09
C ALA A 38 18.95 3.41 -6.34
N ARG A 39 18.87 4.15 -7.45
CA ARG A 39 17.63 4.86 -7.85
C ARG A 39 16.51 3.89 -8.19
N ASP A 40 16.82 2.79 -8.86
CA ASP A 40 15.84 1.76 -9.21
C ASP A 40 15.29 1.05 -7.97
N LEU A 41 16.15 0.78 -6.97
CA LEU A 41 15.74 0.23 -5.68
C LEU A 41 14.83 1.18 -4.90
N ILE A 42 15.20 2.47 -4.82
CA ILE A 42 14.37 3.49 -4.16
C ILE A 42 13.00 3.58 -4.85
N SER A 43 12.99 3.65 -6.19
CA SER A 43 11.75 3.74 -6.97
C SER A 43 10.85 2.50 -6.81
N CYS A 44 11.45 1.29 -6.80
CA CYS A 44 10.76 0.04 -6.48
C CYS A 44 10.16 0.09 -5.07
N PHE A 45 10.92 0.53 -4.07
CA PHE A 45 10.46 0.63 -2.69
C PHE A 45 9.31 1.63 -2.52
N MET A 46 9.41 2.83 -3.11
CA MET A 46 8.35 3.84 -3.05
C MET A 46 7.06 3.35 -3.70
N SER A 47 7.19 2.71 -4.86
CA SER A 47 6.07 2.12 -5.56
C SER A 47 5.41 0.98 -4.77
N PHE A 48 6.21 0.09 -4.19
CA PHE A 48 5.72 -1.01 -3.36
C PHE A 48 4.99 -0.47 -2.13
N SER A 49 5.57 0.50 -1.43
CA SER A 49 4.95 1.16 -0.27
C SER A 49 3.63 1.83 -0.64
N LEU A 50 3.57 2.54 -1.77
CA LEU A 50 2.33 3.13 -2.28
C LEU A 50 1.28 2.10 -2.66
N ALA A 51 1.69 1.00 -3.27
CA ALA A 51 0.79 -0.08 -3.69
C ALA A 51 0.27 -0.89 -2.51
N MET A 52 0.97 -0.94 -1.38
CA MET A 52 0.58 -1.70 -0.19
C MET A 52 -0.12 -0.88 0.90
N SER A 53 0.24 0.38 1.09
CA SER A 53 -0.22 1.18 2.24
C SER A 53 -1.53 1.92 1.98
N ASP A 54 -2.44 1.89 2.96
CA ASP A 54 -3.64 2.76 2.98
C ASP A 54 -3.28 4.16 3.57
N VAL A 55 -2.34 4.17 4.52
CA VAL A 55 -1.78 5.37 5.17
C VAL A 55 -0.27 5.35 5.04
N LEU A 56 0.29 6.43 4.52
CA LEU A 56 1.72 6.70 4.56
C LEU A 56 2.05 7.62 5.73
N VAL A 57 2.94 7.17 6.61
CA VAL A 57 3.43 7.98 7.73
C VAL A 57 4.81 8.52 7.37
N TYR A 58 4.93 9.85 7.32
CA TYR A 58 6.18 10.53 7.01
C TYR A 58 6.68 11.26 8.27
N ASN A 59 7.79 10.77 8.82
CA ASN A 59 8.42 11.34 10.01
C ASN A 59 9.41 12.43 9.61
N LEU A 60 9.33 13.58 10.27
CA LEU A 60 10.26 14.70 10.08
C LEU A 60 10.47 15.45 11.39
N TRP A 61 11.62 16.11 11.55
CA TRP A 61 11.87 17.00 12.67
C TRP A 61 11.22 18.36 12.41
N ALA A 62 10.61 18.96 13.42
CA ALA A 62 9.99 20.28 13.30
C ALA A 62 11.00 21.35 12.80
N THR A 63 12.27 21.21 13.16
CA THR A 63 13.36 22.10 12.73
C THR A 63 13.73 22.00 11.26
N ASP A 64 13.32 20.92 10.59
CA ASP A 64 13.62 20.67 9.18
C ASP A 64 12.52 21.19 8.25
N VAL A 65 11.37 21.60 8.80
CA VAL A 65 10.27 22.18 8.02
C VAL A 65 10.75 23.40 7.24
N GLY A 66 10.45 23.43 5.93
CA GLY A 66 10.89 24.48 5.00
C GLY A 66 12.31 24.30 4.45
N ARG A 67 13.03 23.24 4.83
CA ARG A 67 14.37 22.92 4.30
C ARG A 67 14.31 21.70 3.40
N TYR A 68 14.44 21.89 2.09
CA TYR A 68 14.26 20.82 1.10
C TYR A 68 15.08 19.54 1.38
N GLU A 69 16.39 19.69 1.61
CA GLU A 69 17.29 18.55 1.83
C GLU A 69 17.07 17.85 3.18
N ALA A 70 16.95 18.65 4.24
CA ALA A 70 16.79 18.15 5.61
C ALA A 70 15.40 17.51 5.81
N ALA A 71 14.35 18.10 5.25
CA ALA A 71 13.01 17.54 5.27
C ALA A 71 12.84 16.32 4.38
N GLY A 72 13.83 15.96 3.55
CA GLY A 72 13.78 14.79 2.68
C GLY A 72 12.75 14.90 1.55
N TYR A 73 12.52 16.09 1.01
CA TYR A 73 11.52 16.30 -0.06
C TYR A 73 11.85 15.54 -1.36
N ASP A 74 13.09 15.11 -1.54
CA ASP A 74 13.50 14.18 -2.61
C ASP A 74 12.74 12.84 -2.53
N ILE A 75 12.54 12.28 -1.33
CA ILE A 75 11.76 11.06 -1.14
C ILE A 75 10.29 11.29 -1.50
N LEU A 76 9.72 12.40 -1.02
CA LEU A 76 8.34 12.77 -1.33
C LEU A 76 8.13 13.00 -2.84
N ARG A 77 9.13 13.56 -3.52
CA ARG A 77 9.13 13.72 -4.98
C ARG A 77 9.10 12.36 -5.68
N SER A 78 9.91 11.41 -5.22
CA SER A 78 9.90 10.04 -5.73
C SER A 78 8.55 9.36 -5.49
N ILE A 79 7.95 9.51 -4.30
CA ILE A 79 6.60 9.00 -3.99
C ILE A 79 5.58 9.56 -4.99
N PHE A 80 5.55 10.87 -5.22
CA PHE A 80 4.61 11.48 -6.16
C PHE A 80 4.84 11.06 -7.62
N THR A 81 6.10 10.87 -8.01
CA THR A 81 6.47 10.38 -9.34
C THR A 81 5.97 8.95 -9.54
N GLU A 82 6.22 8.06 -8.58
CA GLU A 82 5.76 6.68 -8.63
C GLU A 82 4.23 6.58 -8.53
N TYR A 83 3.57 7.46 -7.76
CA TYR A 83 2.12 7.52 -7.72
C TYR A 83 1.54 7.74 -9.12
N CYS A 84 2.04 8.76 -9.84
CA CYS A 84 1.57 9.05 -11.19
C CYS A 84 1.83 7.88 -12.16
N ARG A 85 2.92 7.12 -11.95
CA ARG A 85 3.27 5.95 -12.76
C ARG A 85 2.36 4.75 -12.47
N LEU A 86 2.06 4.47 -11.20
CA LEU A 86 1.28 3.32 -10.76
C LEU A 86 -0.21 3.46 -11.02
N PHE A 87 -0.73 4.69 -10.96
CA PHE A 87 -2.15 4.96 -11.12
C PHE A 87 -2.38 5.83 -12.36
N PRO A 88 -2.06 5.34 -13.57
CA PRO A 88 -2.24 6.12 -14.79
C PRO A 88 -3.74 6.40 -14.98
N ARG A 89 -4.05 7.66 -15.29
CA ARG A 89 -5.41 8.05 -15.64
C ARG A 89 -5.66 7.75 -17.11
N GLU A 90 -6.55 6.80 -17.39
CA GLU A 90 -7.02 6.54 -18.75
C GLU A 90 -7.97 7.65 -19.20
N LEU A 91 -7.76 8.14 -20.43
CA LEU A 91 -8.63 9.10 -21.09
C LEU A 91 -9.80 8.36 -21.75
N ASN A 92 -10.82 8.01 -20.98
CA ASN A 92 -12.07 7.54 -21.57
C ASN A 92 -12.95 8.75 -21.90
N GLU A 93 -13.10 9.06 -23.19
CA GLU A 93 -13.78 10.25 -23.74
C GLU A 93 -15.23 10.44 -23.26
N ASN A 94 -15.87 9.42 -22.68
CA ASN A 94 -17.29 9.48 -22.29
C ASN A 94 -17.61 9.14 -20.83
N GLN A 95 -16.63 8.90 -19.96
CA GLN A 95 -16.88 8.73 -18.53
C GLN A 95 -15.64 9.14 -17.74
N LEU A 96 -15.69 10.35 -17.19
CA LEU A 96 -14.85 10.81 -16.09
C LEU A 96 -15.28 10.06 -14.81
N GLU A 97 -15.10 8.75 -14.78
CA GLU A 97 -15.24 7.97 -13.57
C GLU A 97 -13.99 8.22 -12.71
N VAL A 98 -14.01 9.36 -12.02
CA VAL A 98 -13.14 9.69 -10.87
C VAL A 98 -13.32 8.68 -9.73
N SER A 99 -14.31 7.78 -9.84
CA SER A 99 -14.76 6.77 -8.88
C SER A 99 -13.74 5.71 -8.49
N ASP A 100 -12.71 5.43 -9.31
CA ASP A 100 -11.74 4.37 -9.00
C ASP A 100 -10.40 4.86 -8.42
N LEU A 101 -10.17 6.17 -8.35
CA LEU A 101 -8.99 6.74 -7.67
C LEU A 101 -9.21 6.74 -6.15
N LYS A 102 -8.82 5.65 -5.51
CA LYS A 102 -8.78 5.60 -4.04
C LYS A 102 -7.74 6.59 -3.53
N LYS A 103 -8.18 7.53 -2.71
CA LYS A 103 -7.27 8.47 -2.02
C LYS A 103 -6.30 7.69 -1.13
N THR A 104 -5.09 8.21 -0.97
CA THR A 104 -4.12 7.71 0.01
C THR A 104 -3.98 8.71 1.14
N ALA A 105 -4.01 8.27 2.40
CA ALA A 105 -3.76 9.18 3.51
C ALA A 105 -2.25 9.41 3.67
N LEU A 106 -1.83 10.66 3.79
CA LEU A 106 -0.45 11.06 4.08
C LEU A 106 -0.40 11.76 5.44
N LEU A 107 0.11 11.06 6.45
CA LEU A 107 0.29 11.57 7.80
C LEU A 107 1.72 12.09 7.99
N LEU A 108 1.88 13.40 8.09
CA LEU A 108 3.13 14.04 8.46
C LEU A 108 3.24 14.12 9.99
N VAL A 109 4.30 13.53 10.56
CA VAL A 109 4.56 13.48 12.00
C VAL A 109 5.78 14.33 12.33
N LEU A 110 5.55 15.50 12.94
CA LEU A 110 6.58 16.44 13.34
C LEU A 110 7.13 16.07 14.71
N HIS A 111 8.39 15.65 14.78
CA HIS A 111 9.09 15.39 16.04
C HIS A 111 9.69 16.68 16.63
N ASP A 112 9.85 16.68 17.95
CA ASP A 112 10.49 17.74 18.72
C ASP A 112 9.89 19.14 18.50
N HIS A 113 8.58 19.20 18.33
CA HIS A 113 7.86 20.46 18.18
C HIS A 113 7.93 21.28 19.48
N ASP A 114 8.47 22.50 19.42
CA ASP A 114 8.60 23.43 20.55
C ASP A 114 7.41 24.39 20.71
N ASP A 115 7.32 25.03 21.88
CA ASP A 115 6.20 25.95 22.18
C ASP A 115 6.35 27.31 21.46
N GLY A 116 7.52 27.58 20.88
CA GLY A 116 7.81 28.82 20.17
C GLY A 116 7.24 28.86 18.75
N SER A 117 7.00 27.69 18.14
CA SER A 117 6.59 27.58 16.73
C SER A 117 5.11 27.20 16.60
N SER A 118 4.34 27.97 15.81
CA SER A 118 2.92 27.63 15.58
C SER A 118 2.78 26.40 14.68
N LEU A 119 2.09 25.35 15.17
CA LEU A 119 1.77 24.16 14.38
C LEU A 119 0.98 24.49 13.11
N ASN A 120 0.16 25.53 13.13
CA ASN A 120 -0.62 25.95 11.96
C ASN A 120 0.29 26.50 10.86
N LEU A 121 1.28 27.31 11.24
CA LEU A 121 2.24 27.86 10.27
C LEU A 121 3.10 26.74 9.65
N MET A 122 3.57 25.78 10.46
CA MET A 122 4.31 24.63 9.94
C MET A 122 3.44 23.78 9.01
N ARG A 123 2.17 23.55 9.37
CA ARG A 123 1.21 22.84 8.52
C ARG A 123 1.03 23.56 7.17
N GLU A 124 0.76 24.86 7.18
CA GLU A 124 0.60 25.66 5.95
C GLU A 124 1.86 25.60 5.08
N THR A 125 3.04 25.75 5.70
CA THR A 125 4.33 25.63 5.01
C THR A 125 4.49 24.27 4.34
N LEU A 126 4.25 23.18 5.07
CA LEU A 126 4.37 21.81 4.58
C LEU A 126 3.40 21.54 3.43
N VAL A 127 2.12 21.92 3.57
CA VAL A 127 1.13 21.72 2.52
C VAL A 127 1.51 22.51 1.27
N SER A 128 1.92 23.77 1.42
CA SER A 128 2.38 24.59 0.29
C SER A 128 3.59 23.97 -0.43
N ASP A 129 4.55 23.43 0.33
CA ASP A 129 5.72 22.78 -0.25
C ASP A 129 5.36 21.48 -0.97
N LEU A 130 4.48 20.65 -0.39
CA LEU A 130 3.99 19.44 -1.03
C LEU A 130 3.22 19.75 -2.33
N GLU A 131 2.42 20.81 -2.35
CA GLU A 131 1.72 21.26 -3.56
C GLU A 131 2.69 21.71 -4.66
N LYS A 132 3.73 22.48 -4.31
CA LYS A 132 4.79 22.86 -5.26
C LYS A 132 5.50 21.62 -5.79
N LEU A 133 5.84 20.68 -4.91
CA LEU A 133 6.50 19.43 -5.26
C LEU A 133 5.65 18.60 -6.24
N TRP A 134 4.35 18.48 -5.96
CA TRP A 134 3.40 17.79 -6.82
C TRP A 134 3.28 18.42 -8.22
N ASN A 135 3.41 19.75 -8.30
CA ASN A 135 3.37 20.46 -9.57
C ASN A 135 4.69 20.33 -10.37
N ASP A 136 5.83 20.19 -9.68
CA ASP A 136 7.15 20.00 -10.30
C ASP A 136 7.38 18.56 -10.82
N VAL A 137 6.70 17.57 -10.24
CA VAL A 137 6.87 16.17 -10.62
C VAL A 137 6.51 15.95 -12.11
N PRO A 138 7.38 15.27 -12.89
CA PRO A 138 7.12 14.99 -14.28
C PRO A 138 5.94 14.03 -14.41
N LYS A 139 4.80 14.55 -14.86
CA LYS A 139 3.63 13.75 -15.26
C LYS A 139 3.92 13.20 -16.66
N SER A 140 3.94 11.88 -16.80
CA SER A 140 4.35 11.24 -18.06
C SER A 140 3.51 11.72 -19.25
N VAL A 141 4.19 11.98 -20.38
CA VAL A 141 3.56 12.40 -21.63
C VAL A 141 2.60 11.31 -22.10
N GLY A 142 1.32 11.65 -22.27
CA GLY A 142 0.27 10.70 -22.64
C GLY A 142 -0.55 10.15 -21.47
N SER A 143 -0.19 10.45 -20.21
CA SER A 143 -1.08 10.18 -19.08
C SER A 143 -2.20 11.24 -19.00
N GLY A 144 -3.39 10.88 -18.52
CA GLY A 144 -4.48 11.82 -18.28
C GLY A 144 -4.13 12.94 -17.27
N TYR A 145 -3.00 12.84 -16.57
CA TYR A 145 -2.46 13.89 -15.70
C TYR A 145 -1.84 15.06 -16.46
N ALA A 146 -1.32 14.84 -17.67
CA ALA A 146 -0.74 15.89 -18.50
C ALA A 146 -1.82 16.73 -19.21
N THR A 147 -2.95 16.11 -19.56
CA THR A 147 -4.07 16.77 -20.25
C THR A 147 -5.08 17.41 -19.31
N ASN A 148 -5.22 16.89 -18.08
CA ASN A 148 -6.10 17.46 -17.06
C ASN A 148 -5.42 17.39 -15.68
N PRO A 149 -4.78 18.50 -15.23
CA PRO A 149 -3.96 18.50 -14.03
C PRO A 149 -4.82 18.29 -12.77
N VAL A 150 -4.53 17.22 -12.05
CA VAL A 150 -5.16 16.87 -10.77
C VAL A 150 -4.46 17.58 -9.63
N LYS A 151 -5.22 18.10 -8.66
CA LYS A 151 -4.66 18.71 -7.45
C LYS A 151 -4.21 17.64 -6.45
N LEU A 152 -3.18 17.96 -5.66
CA LEU A 152 -2.67 17.03 -4.64
C LEU A 152 -3.77 16.53 -3.68
N ILE A 153 -4.66 17.42 -3.24
CA ILE A 153 -5.77 17.12 -2.32
C ILE A 153 -6.86 16.18 -2.88
N GLU A 154 -6.91 16.01 -4.21
CA GLU A 154 -7.80 15.05 -4.86
C GLU A 154 -7.24 13.63 -4.79
N VAL A 155 -5.92 13.51 -4.59
CA VAL A 155 -5.17 12.26 -4.59
C VAL A 155 -4.80 11.82 -3.17
N PHE A 156 -4.29 12.76 -2.38
CA PHE A 156 -3.82 12.52 -1.02
C PHE A 156 -4.66 13.28 -0.01
N GLU A 157 -5.04 12.60 1.08
CA GLU A 157 -5.57 13.27 2.26
C GLU A 157 -4.43 13.53 3.24
N ILE A 158 -4.04 14.80 3.36
CA ILE A 158 -2.88 15.19 4.16
C ILE A 158 -3.33 15.52 5.59
N SER A 159 -2.73 14.84 6.55
CA SER A 159 -2.86 15.10 7.99
C SER A 159 -1.51 15.48 8.56
N VAL A 160 -1.47 16.46 9.46
CA VAL A 160 -0.24 16.87 10.16
C VAL A 160 -0.47 16.78 11.66
N THR A 161 0.43 16.07 12.35
CA THR A 161 0.47 15.96 13.81
C THR A 161 1.86 16.31 14.32
N SER A 162 1.94 16.84 15.55
CA SER A 162 3.22 17.06 16.22
C SER A 162 3.35 16.21 17.48
N LEU A 163 4.59 15.81 17.74
CA LEU A 163 5.03 15.07 18.91
C LEU A 163 6.05 15.94 19.68
N PRO A 164 5.86 16.14 20.99
CA PRO A 164 6.85 16.76 21.86
C PRO A 164 8.13 15.94 21.96
N HIS A 165 9.18 16.53 22.54
CA HIS A 165 10.44 15.81 22.72
C HIS A 165 10.29 14.63 23.70
N PRO A 166 10.61 13.38 23.31
CA PRO A 166 10.29 12.17 24.09
C PRO A 166 11.01 12.08 25.45
N LYS A 167 12.24 12.59 25.53
CA LYS A 167 13.02 12.64 26.78
C LYS A 167 12.66 13.81 27.70
N HIS A 168 12.54 15.03 27.16
CA HIS A 168 12.36 16.25 27.94
C HIS A 168 10.89 16.53 28.32
N ARG A 169 9.93 16.07 27.51
CA ARG A 169 8.49 16.25 27.72
C ARG A 169 7.73 14.94 27.59
N LYS A 170 8.20 13.92 28.33
CA LYS A 170 7.69 12.55 28.25
C LYS A 170 6.17 12.45 28.48
N ALA A 171 5.63 13.15 29.48
CA ALA A 171 4.20 13.07 29.78
C ALA A 171 3.33 13.58 28.62
N GLU A 172 3.70 14.72 28.02
CA GLU A 172 3.00 15.27 26.86
C GLU A 172 3.18 14.39 25.61
N PHE A 173 4.37 13.82 25.42
CA PHE A 173 4.63 12.87 24.34
C PHE A 173 3.74 11.64 24.46
N ASP A 174 3.70 11.00 25.62
CA ASP A 174 2.88 9.80 25.86
C ASP A 174 1.39 10.10 25.61
N LEU A 175 0.88 11.26 26.08
CA LEU A 175 -0.48 11.72 25.80
C LEU A 175 -0.76 11.91 24.29
N LYS A 176 0.20 12.47 23.55
CA LYS A 176 0.07 12.68 22.10
C LYS A 176 0.14 11.37 21.33
N ILE A 177 0.94 10.41 21.79
CA ILE A 177 1.00 9.06 21.23
C ILE A 177 -0.31 8.31 21.47
N ASP A 178 -0.88 8.40 22.68
CA ASP A 178 -2.19 7.81 22.98
C ASP A 178 -3.28 8.42 22.08
N ALA A 179 -3.31 9.75 21.94
CA ALA A 179 -4.23 10.42 21.02
C ALA A 179 -4.02 9.99 19.56
N LEU A 180 -2.78 9.78 19.12
CA LEU A 180 -2.49 9.29 17.77
C LEU A 180 -2.94 7.84 17.58
N ARG A 181 -2.72 6.97 18.58
CA ARG A 181 -3.23 5.59 18.58
C ARG A 181 -4.75 5.60 18.44
N ASP A 182 -5.43 6.43 19.21
CA ASP A 182 -6.89 6.51 19.18
C ASP A 182 -7.39 6.95 17.79
N ARG A 183 -6.68 7.87 17.10
CA ARG A 183 -6.99 8.21 15.69
C ARG A 183 -6.87 7.03 14.70
N PHE A 184 -5.96 6.09 14.93
CA PHE A 184 -5.85 4.87 14.12
C PHE A 184 -6.95 3.87 14.46
N VAL A 185 -7.31 3.72 15.75
CA VAL A 185 -8.30 2.73 16.20
C VAL A 185 -9.74 3.20 15.94
N GLU A 186 -10.03 4.48 16.16
CA GLU A 186 -11.34 5.11 16.03
C GLU A 186 -11.65 5.59 14.59
N SER A 187 -10.81 5.22 13.63
CA SER A 187 -11.02 5.33 12.17
C SER A 187 -10.91 6.72 11.53
N ASP A 188 -10.37 7.73 12.21
CA ASP A 188 -10.07 9.03 11.55
C ASP A 188 -9.04 8.85 10.42
N LEU A 189 -8.03 8.00 10.63
CA LEU A 189 -6.94 7.78 9.68
C LEU A 189 -7.13 6.55 8.77
N LEU A 190 -7.87 5.53 9.22
CA LEU A 190 -8.07 4.26 8.49
C LEU A 190 -9.45 4.20 7.84
N LYS A 191 -9.78 5.20 7.01
CA LYS A 191 -11.07 5.26 6.31
C LYS A 191 -11.20 4.11 5.32
N SER A 192 -12.42 3.59 5.17
CA SER A 192 -12.73 2.55 4.16
C SER A 192 -12.35 2.95 2.75
N ASP A 193 -12.41 4.25 2.46
CA ASP A 193 -12.21 4.83 1.14
C ASP A 193 -10.75 4.69 0.66
N TYR A 194 -9.81 4.67 1.59
CA TYR A 194 -8.39 4.39 1.28
C TYR A 194 -8.12 2.90 1.14
N SER A 195 -8.96 2.07 1.76
CA SER A 195 -8.66 0.66 1.94
C SER A 195 -8.63 -0.09 0.62
N LYS A 196 -7.51 -0.77 0.36
CA LYS A 196 -7.37 -1.64 -0.81
C LYS A 196 -8.25 -2.89 -0.76
N ALA A 197 -8.81 -3.21 0.40
CA ALA A 197 -9.77 -4.30 0.61
C ALA A 197 -9.23 -5.67 0.15
N VAL A 198 -7.94 -5.92 0.36
CA VAL A 198 -7.30 -7.22 0.08
C VAL A 198 -7.72 -8.22 1.17
N PRO A 199 -8.29 -9.39 0.82
CA PRO A 199 -8.56 -10.44 1.80
C PRO A 199 -7.28 -10.94 2.44
N LEU A 200 -7.29 -11.18 3.76
CA LEU A 200 -6.12 -11.62 4.51
C LEU A 200 -5.49 -12.91 3.95
N GLU A 201 -6.32 -13.85 3.49
CA GLU A 201 -5.85 -15.12 2.91
C GLU A 201 -5.09 -14.92 1.59
N ALA A 202 -5.50 -13.93 0.79
CA ALA A 202 -4.89 -13.60 -0.49
C ALA A 202 -3.68 -12.65 -0.33
N PHE A 203 -3.42 -12.17 0.89
CA PHE A 203 -2.45 -11.11 1.12
C PHE A 203 -1.01 -11.47 0.70
N PRO A 204 -0.46 -12.66 1.01
CA PRO A 204 0.90 -13.01 0.59
C PRO A 204 1.05 -13.04 -0.94
N THR A 205 0.08 -13.63 -1.63
CA THR A 205 0.08 -13.67 -3.10
C THR A 205 -0.06 -12.28 -3.70
N TYR A 206 -0.89 -11.42 -3.11
CA TYR A 206 -1.00 -10.02 -3.53
C TYR A 206 0.34 -9.28 -3.37
N VAL A 207 1.04 -9.45 -2.26
CA VAL A 207 2.37 -8.89 -2.02
C VAL A 207 3.36 -9.35 -3.10
N ASP A 208 3.41 -10.64 -3.40
CA ASP A 208 4.33 -11.20 -4.41
C ASP A 208 4.06 -10.63 -5.81
N LEU A 209 2.78 -10.50 -6.18
CA LEU A 209 2.37 -9.96 -7.47
C LEU A 209 2.72 -8.47 -7.60
N VAL A 210 2.43 -7.68 -6.55
CA VAL A 210 2.81 -6.26 -6.51
C VAL A 210 4.33 -6.11 -6.58
N TRP A 211 5.08 -6.94 -5.85
CA TRP A 211 6.55 -6.91 -5.88
C TRP A 211 7.11 -7.23 -7.27
N GLN A 212 6.62 -8.29 -7.92
CA GLN A 212 7.05 -8.67 -9.26
C GLN A 212 6.72 -7.60 -10.31
N ASP A 213 5.56 -6.97 -10.21
CA ASP A 213 5.16 -5.93 -11.15
C ASP A 213 6.00 -4.66 -11.00
N VAL A 214 6.18 -4.22 -9.75
CA VAL A 214 6.86 -2.96 -9.44
C VAL A 214 8.39 -3.07 -9.57
N CYS A 215 8.95 -4.19 -9.12
CA CYS A 215 10.39 -4.39 -8.98
C CYS A 215 10.93 -5.40 -10.01
N GLY A 216 10.14 -6.42 -10.39
CA GLY A 216 10.53 -7.43 -11.37
C GLY A 216 10.60 -6.92 -12.80
N ALA A 217 9.74 -5.97 -13.20
CA ALA A 217 9.82 -5.28 -14.49
C ALA A 217 11.15 -4.54 -14.72
N ARG A 218 11.95 -4.33 -13.66
CA ARG A 218 13.22 -3.60 -13.71
C ARG A 218 14.44 -4.54 -13.70
N GLY A 219 14.25 -5.84 -13.48
CA GLY A 219 15.31 -6.86 -13.43
C GLY A 219 15.46 -7.73 -14.68
N SER A 220 14.54 -7.65 -15.65
CA SER A 220 14.61 -8.43 -16.90
C SER A 220 14.86 -7.54 -18.12
N VAL A 221 16.14 -7.30 -18.41
CA VAL A 221 16.58 -7.04 -19.79
C VAL A 221 16.42 -8.35 -20.56
N GLY A 222 15.31 -8.53 -21.27
CA GLY A 222 15.06 -9.78 -21.99
C GLY A 222 13.74 -9.82 -22.74
N GLN A 223 13.78 -9.39 -24.00
CA GLN A 223 12.93 -9.81 -25.12
C GLN A 223 11.47 -10.17 -24.82
N ASN A 224 10.61 -9.16 -24.91
CA ASN A 224 9.60 -9.04 -25.96
C ASN A 224 8.82 -7.75 -25.66
N GLY A 225 8.72 -6.86 -26.64
CA GLY A 225 8.05 -5.56 -26.53
C GLY A 225 6.53 -5.64 -26.39
N THR A 226 6.05 -6.48 -25.48
CA THR A 226 4.69 -6.43 -24.96
C THR A 226 4.83 -5.89 -23.54
N THR A 227 4.57 -4.59 -23.38
CA THR A 227 4.18 -4.03 -22.08
C THR A 227 2.89 -4.74 -21.69
N SER A 228 3.02 -5.89 -21.05
CA SER A 228 1.91 -6.55 -20.38
C SER A 228 1.29 -5.49 -19.50
N ALA A 229 -0.01 -5.26 -19.67
CA ALA A 229 -0.79 -4.50 -18.72
C ALA A 229 -0.54 -5.16 -17.37
N GLY A 230 0.32 -4.53 -16.58
CA GLY A 230 0.80 -5.09 -15.33
C GLY A 230 -0.33 -5.31 -14.34
N VAL A 231 -0.03 -5.70 -13.11
CA VAL A 231 -1.01 -5.86 -12.02
C VAL A 231 -1.89 -4.61 -11.81
N PHE A 232 -1.46 -3.43 -12.30
CA PHE A 232 -2.21 -2.18 -12.29
C PHE A 232 -3.12 -1.95 -13.51
N GLY A 233 -2.98 -2.72 -14.60
CA GLY A 233 -3.89 -2.72 -15.75
C GLY A 233 -4.97 -3.82 -15.70
N VAL A 234 -4.75 -4.87 -14.91
CA VAL A 234 -5.81 -5.81 -14.50
C VAL A 234 -6.52 -5.21 -13.28
N SER A 235 -7.86 -5.20 -13.25
CA SER A 235 -8.58 -4.70 -12.08
C SER A 235 -8.14 -5.49 -10.84
N ARG A 236 -7.69 -4.79 -9.80
CA ARG A 236 -7.26 -5.41 -8.53
C ARG A 236 -8.31 -6.37 -7.95
N LYS A 237 -9.59 -6.11 -8.25
CA LYS A 237 -10.72 -6.99 -7.91
C LYS A 237 -10.67 -8.32 -8.67
N ASP A 238 -10.24 -8.31 -9.92
CA ASP A 238 -10.12 -9.51 -10.76
C ASP A 238 -8.98 -10.41 -10.28
N LEU A 239 -7.88 -9.82 -9.82
CA LEU A 239 -6.75 -10.56 -9.25
C LEU A 239 -7.16 -11.27 -7.94
N VAL A 240 -7.87 -10.55 -7.06
CA VAL A 240 -8.43 -11.13 -5.85
C VAL A 240 -9.48 -12.19 -6.18
N ALA A 241 -10.36 -11.93 -7.16
CA ALA A 241 -11.38 -12.88 -7.59
C ALA A 241 -10.75 -14.16 -8.17
N SER A 242 -9.72 -14.04 -9.01
CA SER A 242 -8.97 -15.17 -9.55
C SER A 242 -8.38 -16.02 -8.42
N TYR A 243 -7.74 -15.40 -7.43
CA TYR A 243 -7.19 -16.12 -6.28
C TYR A 243 -8.29 -16.86 -5.49
N VAL A 244 -9.41 -16.19 -5.20
CA VAL A 244 -10.53 -16.81 -4.48
C VAL A 244 -11.07 -18.02 -5.26
N CYS A 245 -11.22 -17.89 -6.57
CA CYS A 245 -11.60 -18.99 -7.46
C CYS A 245 -10.57 -20.13 -7.43
N ASP A 246 -9.28 -19.83 -7.49
CA ASP A 246 -8.20 -20.83 -7.48
C ASP A 246 -8.11 -21.55 -6.14
N ASN A 247 -8.27 -20.84 -5.02
CA ASN A 247 -8.25 -21.45 -3.70
C ASN A 247 -9.47 -22.35 -3.49
N ALA A 248 -10.67 -21.88 -3.87
CA ALA A 248 -11.89 -22.67 -3.84
C ALA A 248 -11.74 -23.93 -4.71
N TYR A 249 -11.24 -23.78 -5.94
CA TYR A 249 -10.94 -24.86 -6.86
C TYR A 249 -9.97 -25.88 -6.26
N ASN A 250 -8.84 -25.43 -5.72
CA ASN A 250 -7.83 -26.31 -5.12
C ASN A 250 -8.36 -27.08 -3.90
N SER A 251 -9.24 -26.47 -3.11
CA SER A 251 -9.88 -27.15 -1.98
C SER A 251 -10.77 -28.31 -2.45
N GLN A 252 -11.57 -28.07 -3.49
CA GLN A 252 -12.49 -29.07 -4.05
C GLN A 252 -11.72 -30.15 -4.84
N TYR A 253 -10.71 -29.73 -5.61
CA TYR A 253 -9.85 -30.61 -6.39
C TYR A 253 -9.19 -31.67 -5.51
N LYS A 254 -8.69 -31.30 -4.32
CA LYS A 254 -8.11 -32.28 -3.36
C LYS A 254 -9.13 -33.32 -2.90
N SER A 255 -10.38 -32.92 -2.69
CA SER A 255 -11.46 -33.84 -2.30
C SER A 255 -11.79 -34.81 -3.42
N VAL A 256 -12.04 -34.27 -4.62
CA VAL A 256 -12.36 -35.05 -5.83
C VAL A 256 -11.22 -35.98 -6.21
N MET A 257 -9.97 -35.52 -6.15
CA MET A 257 -8.81 -36.33 -6.52
C MET A 257 -8.60 -37.53 -5.59
N ARG A 258 -8.96 -37.43 -4.30
CA ARG A 258 -8.94 -38.59 -3.39
C ARG A 258 -9.96 -39.65 -3.82
N THR A 259 -11.18 -39.21 -4.15
CA THR A 259 -12.24 -40.09 -4.65
C THR A 259 -11.80 -40.75 -5.96
N PHE A 260 -11.23 -39.97 -6.88
CA PHE A 260 -10.72 -40.45 -8.16
C PHE A 260 -9.58 -41.46 -7.99
N ASN A 261 -8.62 -41.20 -7.10
CA ASN A 261 -7.54 -42.15 -6.79
C ASN A 261 -8.07 -43.45 -6.15
N SER A 262 -9.10 -43.37 -5.31
CA SER A 262 -9.78 -44.55 -4.76
C SER A 262 -10.45 -45.37 -5.86
N TRP A 263 -11.12 -44.72 -6.80
CA TRP A 263 -11.71 -45.37 -7.98
C TRP A 263 -10.65 -46.00 -8.86
N ASN A 264 -9.58 -45.28 -9.19
CA ASN A 264 -8.49 -45.76 -10.03
C ASN A 264 -7.83 -47.01 -9.43
N SER A 265 -7.49 -46.98 -8.14
CA SER A 265 -6.96 -48.14 -7.44
C SER A 265 -7.96 -49.29 -7.32
N GLY A 266 -9.28 -49.02 -7.35
CA GLY A 266 -10.33 -50.03 -7.40
C GLY A 266 -10.34 -50.78 -8.73
N VAL A 267 -10.23 -50.03 -9.82
CA VAL A 267 -10.18 -50.54 -11.20
C VAL A 267 -8.90 -51.32 -11.43
N ASP A 268 -7.75 -50.84 -10.96
CA ASP A 268 -6.46 -51.55 -11.05
C ASP A 268 -6.48 -52.93 -10.38
N ARG A 269 -7.35 -53.10 -9.37
CA ARG A 269 -7.59 -54.39 -8.68
C ARG A 269 -8.69 -55.23 -9.32
N GLY A 270 -9.18 -54.86 -10.51
CA GLY A 270 -10.23 -55.56 -11.24
C GLY A 270 -11.65 -55.36 -10.71
N ARG A 271 -11.91 -54.35 -9.87
CA ARG A 271 -13.25 -54.07 -9.34
C ARG A 271 -14.03 -53.13 -10.25
N VAL A 272 -15.29 -53.48 -10.52
CA VAL A 272 -16.23 -52.62 -11.26
C VAL A 272 -16.78 -51.54 -10.33
N ILE A 273 -16.73 -50.28 -10.75
CA ILE A 273 -17.33 -49.17 -10.02
C ILE A 273 -18.83 -49.14 -10.34
N GLY A 274 -19.65 -49.64 -9.41
CA GLY A 274 -21.11 -49.66 -9.56
C GLY A 274 -21.70 -48.25 -9.65
N ARG A 275 -22.59 -48.02 -10.62
CA ARG A 275 -23.27 -46.72 -10.86
C ARG A 275 -22.30 -45.54 -10.97
N PHE A 276 -21.19 -45.74 -11.70
CA PHE A 276 -20.16 -44.71 -11.94
C PHE A 276 -20.77 -43.39 -12.42
N GLY A 277 -21.69 -43.42 -13.40
CA GLY A 277 -22.33 -42.20 -13.92
C GLY A 277 -22.97 -41.33 -12.82
N HIS A 278 -23.67 -41.93 -11.86
CA HIS A 278 -24.27 -41.18 -10.75
C HIS A 278 -23.25 -40.75 -9.68
N SER A 279 -22.13 -41.45 -9.59
CA SER A 279 -21.06 -41.14 -8.64
C SER A 279 -20.10 -40.07 -9.16
N ALA A 280 -19.92 -39.99 -10.48
CA ALA A 280 -19.07 -39.01 -11.16
C ALA A 280 -19.77 -37.66 -11.40
N GLU A 281 -21.10 -37.63 -11.35
CA GLU A 281 -21.91 -36.42 -11.48
C GLU A 281 -22.02 -35.63 -10.16
N ARG A 282 -21.66 -36.24 -9.02
CA ARG A 282 -21.62 -35.61 -7.69
C ARG A 282 -20.22 -35.14 -7.31
#